data_AF-A0A553KIF8-F1
#
_entry.id   AF-A0A553KIF8-F1
#
_cell.length_a   1.000
_cell.length_b   1.000
_cell.length_c   1.000
_cell.angle_alpha   90.00
_cell.angle_beta   90.00
_cell.angle_gamma   90.00
#
_symmetry.space_group_name_H-M   'P 1'
#
loop_
_entity.id
_entity.type
_entity.pdbx_description
1 polymer ?
#
loop_
_entity_poly.entity_id
_entity_poly.type
_entity_poly.pdbx_seq_one_letter_code
_entity_poly.pdbx_strand_id
1 'polypeptide(L)'
;MELHIPNPKTLQKERAKDLIEEVLAMKNSADRLTVKQFISILNELLRIKVVVSTVSEVMIFVSQKKPELYHAARLAISHASHLKLLFEIRGDAALAEKRLLAFVQE
;
A
#
# COMPACT_ATOMS: atom_id res chain seq x y z
N MET A 1 10.12 -35.51 7.99
CA MET A 1 9.38 -34.32 7.51
C MET A 1 10.34 -33.16 7.59
N GLU A 2 10.90 -32.73 6.44
CA GLU A 2 11.73 -31.53 6.42
C GLU A 2 10.82 -30.32 6.61
N LEU A 3 11.04 -29.57 7.70
CA LEU A 3 10.41 -28.28 7.90
C LEU A 3 10.98 -27.31 6.87
N HIS A 4 10.28 -27.12 5.75
CA HIS A 4 10.61 -26.08 4.78
C HIS A 4 10.32 -24.73 5.42
N ILE A 5 11.29 -24.17 6.13
CA ILE A 5 11.21 -22.80 6.65
C ILE A 5 11.30 -21.87 5.44
N PRO A 6 10.24 -21.09 5.13
CA PRO A 6 10.27 -20.21 3.98
C PRO A 6 11.41 -19.19 4.14
N ASN A 7 12.12 -18.92 3.04
CA ASN A 7 13.14 -17.87 3.03
C ASN A 7 12.52 -16.54 3.49
N PRO A 8 13.19 -15.73 4.33
CA PRO A 8 12.73 -14.41 4.75
C PRO A 8 12.19 -13.50 3.63
N LYS A 9 12.73 -13.60 2.42
CA LYS A 9 12.21 -12.86 1.25
C LYS A 9 10.80 -13.30 0.83
N THR A 10 10.52 -14.59 0.90
CA THR A 10 9.19 -15.15 0.60
C THR A 10 8.18 -14.65 1.62
N LEU A 11 8.51 -14.69 2.93
CA LEU A 11 7.64 -14.15 3.98
C LEU A 11 7.37 -12.65 3.81
N GLN A 12 8.37 -11.88 3.39
CA GLN A 12 8.22 -10.47 3.08
C GLN A 12 7.33 -10.21 1.86
N LYS A 13 7.43 -11.04 0.82
CA LYS A 13 6.54 -10.94 -0.37
C LYS A 13 5.09 -11.25 0.03
N GLU A 14 4.85 -12.35 0.74
CA GLU A 14 3.51 -12.71 1.21
C GLU A 14 2.91 -11.63 2.11
N ARG A 15 3.70 -11.08 3.05
CA ARG A 15 3.24 -9.97 3.87
C ARG A 15 2.87 -8.73 3.05
N ALA A 16 3.63 -8.43 1.99
CA ALA A 16 3.28 -7.33 1.10
C ALA A 16 1.98 -7.60 0.32
N LYS A 17 1.72 -8.85 -0.08
CA LYS A 17 0.46 -9.24 -0.72
C LYS A 17 -0.72 -8.99 0.23
N ASP A 18 -0.64 -9.49 1.46
CA ASP A 18 -1.68 -9.30 2.48
C ASP A 18 -2.02 -7.80 2.66
N LEU A 19 -0.99 -6.97 2.79
CA LEU A 19 -1.12 -5.53 2.96
C LEU A 19 -1.77 -4.85 1.73
N ILE A 20 -1.42 -5.30 0.52
CA ILE A 20 -2.01 -4.76 -0.72
C ILE A 20 -3.47 -5.19 -0.84
N GLU A 21 -3.79 -6.45 -0.57
CA GLU A 21 -5.18 -6.94 -0.54
C GLU A 21 -6.03 -6.16 0.46
N GLU A 22 -5.48 -5.91 1.65
CA GLU A 22 -6.12 -5.09 2.67
C GLU A 22 -6.43 -3.70 2.10
N VAL A 23 -5.46 -3.02 1.48
CA VAL A 23 -5.67 -1.72 0.83
C VAL A 23 -6.71 -1.79 -0.29
N LEU A 24 -6.72 -2.84 -1.12
CA LEU A 24 -7.71 -3.01 -2.18
C LEU A 24 -9.13 -3.18 -1.61
N ALA A 25 -9.27 -3.86 -0.47
CA ALA A 25 -10.54 -4.03 0.23
C ALA A 25 -10.98 -2.83 1.08
N MET A 26 -10.07 -1.90 1.42
CA MET A 26 -10.42 -0.71 2.22
C MET A 26 -11.50 0.14 1.53
N LYS A 27 -12.41 0.71 2.33
CA LYS A 27 -13.42 1.65 1.84
C LYS A 27 -12.77 3.00 1.51
N ASN A 28 -13.34 3.72 0.54
CA ASN A 28 -13.06 5.14 0.39
C ASN A 28 -13.74 5.90 1.54
N SER A 29 -13.00 6.15 2.63
CA SER A 29 -13.53 6.81 3.83
C SER A 29 -12.47 7.68 4.49
N ALA A 30 -12.88 8.85 4.99
CA ALA A 30 -12.05 9.77 5.76
C ALA A 30 -12.09 9.49 7.28
N ASP A 31 -12.73 8.41 7.72
CA ASP A 31 -12.80 8.08 9.15
C ASP A 31 -11.42 7.80 9.75
N ARG A 32 -11.27 8.17 11.03
CA ARG A 32 -9.98 8.13 11.72
C ARG A 32 -9.36 6.73 11.78
N LEU A 33 -10.16 5.67 11.84
CA LEU A 33 -9.66 4.30 11.94
C LEU A 33 -9.11 3.83 10.60
N THR A 34 -9.88 4.00 9.52
CA THR A 34 -9.48 3.66 8.15
C THR A 34 -8.24 4.46 7.73
N VAL A 35 -8.20 5.76 8.04
CA VAL A 35 -7.04 6.60 7.74
C VAL A 35 -5.78 6.13 8.48
N LYS A 36 -5.89 5.83 9.78
CA LYS A 36 -4.76 5.32 10.57
C LYS A 36 -4.27 3.97 10.05
N GLN A 37 -5.20 3.07 9.74
CA GLN A 37 -4.88 1.75 9.19
C GLN A 37 -4.14 1.88 7.86
N PHE A 38 -4.61 2.75 6.96
CA PHE A 38 -3.94 3.00 5.69
C PHE A 38 -2.52 3.55 5.87
N ILE A 39 -2.34 4.53 6.76
CA ILE A 39 -1.00 5.08 7.08
C ILE A 39 -0.08 3.99 7.68
N SER A 40 -0.60 3.12 8.54
CA SER A 40 0.17 1.99 9.08
C SER A 40 0.62 1.04 7.98
N ILE A 41 -0.26 0.70 7.04
CA ILE A 41 0.07 -0.16 5.89
C ILE A 41 1.16 0.47 5.04
N LEU A 42 1.07 1.78 4.72
CA LEU A 42 2.11 2.47 3.96
C LEU A 42 3.48 2.43 4.65
N ASN A 43 3.51 2.64 5.97
CA ASN A 43 4.76 2.54 6.74
C ASN A 43 5.33 1.12 6.70
N GLU A 44 4.47 0.11 6.76
CA GLU A 44 4.91 -1.28 6.73
C GLU A 44 5.44 -1.67 5.34
N LEU A 45 4.71 -1.33 4.27
CA LEU A 45 5.15 -1.57 2.90
C LEU A 45 6.51 -0.92 2.60
N LEU A 46 6.76 0.31 3.08
CA LEU A 46 8.05 0.98 2.92
C LEU A 46 9.22 0.26 3.61
N ARG A 47 8.95 -0.56 4.64
CA ARG A 47 9.98 -1.36 5.31
C ARG A 47 10.29 -2.66 4.57
N ILE A 48 9.41 -3.10 3.67
CA ILE A 48 9.59 -4.31 2.87
C ILE A 48 10.44 -3.96 1.64
N LYS A 49 11.73 -4.30 1.69
CA LYS A 49 12.72 -3.92 0.65
C LYS A 49 12.48 -4.54 -0.74
N VAL A 50 11.59 -5.51 -0.85
CA VAL A 50 11.34 -6.28 -2.08
C VAL A 50 10.31 -5.58 -2.99
N VAL A 51 9.57 -4.58 -2.51
CA VAL A 51 8.29 -4.16 -3.13
C VAL A 51 8.17 -2.66 -3.42
N VAL A 52 9.27 -1.97 -3.70
CA VAL A 52 9.27 -0.51 -3.95
C VAL A 52 8.28 -0.09 -5.05
N SER A 53 8.10 -0.90 -6.10
CA SER A 53 7.13 -0.59 -7.15
C SER A 53 5.68 -0.66 -6.68
N THR A 54 5.31 -1.57 -5.77
CA THR A 54 3.90 -1.73 -5.39
C THR A 54 3.40 -0.57 -4.55
N VAL A 55 4.28 0.11 -3.80
CA VAL A 55 3.89 1.30 -3.02
C VAL A 55 3.44 2.43 -3.93
N SER A 56 4.17 2.71 -5.00
CA SER A 56 3.80 3.73 -5.98
C SER A 56 2.44 3.42 -6.60
N GLU A 57 2.21 2.15 -6.94
CA GLU A 57 0.99 1.67 -7.55
C GLU A 57 -0.20 1.76 -6.58
N VAL A 58 0.01 1.43 -5.29
CA VAL A 58 -0.96 1.66 -4.22
C VAL A 58 -1.35 3.13 -4.14
N MET A 59 -0.38 4.05 -4.17
CA MET A 59 -0.67 5.49 -4.09
C MET A 59 -1.46 5.98 -5.29
N ILE A 60 -1.11 5.54 -6.51
CA ILE A 60 -1.84 5.90 -7.72
C ILE A 60 -3.28 5.38 -7.65
N PHE A 61 -3.47 4.11 -7.28
CA PHE A 61 -4.80 3.49 -7.13
C PHE A 61 -5.65 4.24 -6.10
N VAL A 62 -5.13 4.46 -4.89
CA VAL A 62 -5.86 5.13 -3.80
C VAL A 62 -6.18 6.58 -4.17
N SER A 63 -5.29 7.30 -4.87
CA SER A 63 -5.53 8.69 -5.26
C SER A 63 -6.75 8.89 -6.17
N GLN A 64 -7.08 7.90 -7.01
CA GLN A 64 -8.20 8.00 -7.95
C GLN A 64 -9.42 7.20 -7.54
N LYS A 65 -9.23 5.99 -7.00
CA LYS A 65 -10.34 5.09 -6.64
C LYS A 65 -10.85 5.33 -5.23
N LYS A 66 -10.01 5.92 -4.36
CA LYS A 66 -10.32 6.18 -2.94
C LYS A 66 -9.88 7.60 -2.54
N PRO A 67 -10.37 8.64 -3.22
CA PRO A 67 -9.89 10.01 -3.06
C PRO A 67 -10.12 10.58 -1.64
N GLU A 68 -11.19 10.20 -0.95
CA GLU A 68 -11.44 10.67 0.43
C GLU A 68 -10.40 10.11 1.39
N LEU A 69 -10.12 8.80 1.31
CA LEU A 69 -9.08 8.16 2.09
C LEU A 69 -7.71 8.78 1.78
N TYR A 70 -7.41 9.00 0.49
CA TYR A 70 -6.18 9.63 0.04
C TYR A 70 -5.98 11.02 0.66
N HIS A 71 -6.98 11.90 0.54
CA HIS A 71 -6.88 13.27 1.04
C HIS A 71 -6.83 13.34 2.56
N ALA A 72 -7.65 12.53 3.24
CA ALA A 72 -7.64 12.46 4.70
C ALA A 72 -6.30 11.95 5.24
N ALA A 73 -5.72 10.91 4.62
CA ALA A 73 -4.41 10.39 4.98
C ALA A 73 -3.29 11.41 4.73
N ARG A 74 -3.34 12.13 3.60
CA ARG A 74 -2.38 13.20 3.29
C ARG A 74 -2.36 14.29 4.36
N LEU A 75 -3.53 14.68 4.87
CA LEU A 75 -3.67 15.69 5.91
C LEU A 75 -3.29 15.19 7.30
N ALA A 76 -3.47 13.90 7.57
CA ALA A 76 -3.14 13.29 8.86
C ALA A 76 -1.64 13.07 9.07
N ILE A 77 -0.84 13.06 8.00
CA ILE A 77 0.61 12.86 8.06
C ILE A 77 1.31 14.16 8.44
N SER A 78 2.27 14.07 9.37
CA SER A 78 3.06 15.23 9.78
C SER A 78 3.92 15.75 8.63
N HIS A 79 4.15 17.07 8.58
CA HIS A 79 4.95 17.71 7.53
C HIS A 79 6.40 17.19 7.44
N ALA A 80 6.93 16.62 8.53
CA ALA A 80 8.29 16.05 8.59
C ALA A 80 8.35 14.57 8.16
N SER A 81 7.21 13.92 7.87
CA SER A 81 7.19 12.51 7.49
C SER A 81 7.63 12.31 6.04
N HIS A 82 8.53 11.35 5.81
CA HIS A 82 8.94 10.93 4.48
C HIS A 82 7.78 10.36 3.65
N LEU A 83 6.68 9.93 4.29
CA LEU A 83 5.46 9.49 3.59
C LEU A 83 4.86 10.59 2.71
N LYS A 84 5.14 11.87 2.99
CA LYS A 84 4.57 12.98 2.21
C LYS A 84 4.91 12.87 0.73
N LEU A 85 6.11 12.39 0.40
CA LEU A 85 6.57 12.19 -0.99
C LEU A 85 5.69 11.17 -1.74
N LEU A 86 5.11 10.20 -1.04
CA LEU A 86 4.22 9.21 -1.64
C LEU A 86 2.94 9.84 -2.22
N PHE A 87 2.48 10.97 -1.65
CA PHE A 87 1.30 11.71 -2.12
C PHE A 87 1.60 12.64 -3.30
N GLU A 88 2.83 12.62 -3.80
CA GLU A 88 3.23 13.33 -5.03
C GLU A 88 3.26 12.37 -6.23
N ILE A 89 3.18 11.06 -6.00
CA ILE A 89 3.16 10.04 -7.04
C ILE A 89 1.88 10.18 -7.87
N ARG A 90 2.03 10.17 -9.19
CA ARG A 90 0.94 10.25 -10.17
C ARG A 90 1.14 9.15 -11.21
N GLY A 91 0.04 8.75 -11.84
CA GLY A 91 0.06 7.76 -12.91
C GLY A 91 -1.34 7.33 -13.33
N ASP A 92 -1.39 6.28 -14.14
CA ASP A 92 -2.62 5.66 -14.61
C ASP A 92 -3.16 4.66 -13.57
N ALA A 93 -4.37 4.91 -13.05
CA ALA A 93 -4.96 4.06 -12.02
C ALA A 93 -5.41 2.69 -12.51
N ALA A 94 -5.83 2.55 -13.77
CA ALA A 94 -6.23 1.26 -14.32
C ALA A 94 -5.00 0.34 -14.49
N LEU A 95 -3.88 0.91 -14.95
CA LEU A 95 -2.60 0.20 -15.02
C LEU A 95 -2.06 -0.16 -13.63
N ALA A 96 -2.14 0.76 -12.68
CA ALA A 96 -1.73 0.51 -11.30
C ALA A 96 -2.56 -0.62 -10.66
N GLU A 97 -3.88 -0.56 -10.79
CA GLU A 97 -4.79 -1.62 -10.33
C GLU A 97 -4.45 -2.98 -10.94
N LYS A 98 -4.24 -3.03 -12.26
CA LYS A 98 -3.82 -4.26 -12.95
C LYS A 98 -2.51 -4.83 -12.41
N ARG A 99 -1.52 -3.98 -12.13
CA ARG A 99 -0.22 -4.41 -11.59
C ARG A 99 -0.33 -4.90 -10.15
N LEU A 100 -1.14 -4.25 -9.32
CA LEU A 100 -1.40 -4.69 -7.94
C LEU A 100 -2.09 -6.06 -7.93
N LEU A 101 -3.12 -6.25 -8.76
CA LEU A 101 -3.81 -7.53 -8.87
C LEU A 101 -2.88 -8.64 -9.35
N ALA A 102 -2.04 -8.36 -10.36
CA ALA A 102 -1.05 -9.32 -10.84
C ALA A 102 -0.02 -9.70 -9.76
N PHE A 103 0.44 -8.73 -8.96
CA PHE A 103 1.39 -8.97 -7.87
C PHE A 103 0.81 -9.86 -6.76
N VAL A 104 -0.47 -9.65 -6.43
CA VAL A 104 -1.18 -10.45 -5.41
C VAL A 104 -1.38 -11.89 -5.89
N GLN A 105 -1.65 -12.10 -7.18
CA GLN A 105 -1.92 -13.41 -7.77
C GLN A 105 -0.67 -14.25 -8.09
N GLU A 106 0.54 -13.66 -8.02
CA GLU A 106 1.83 -14.31 -8.36
C GLU A 106 2.54 -14.93 -7.14
#